data_AF-A0A2V9U0D6-F1
#
_entry.id   AF-A0A2V9U0D6-F1
#
_cell.length_a   1.000
_cell.length_b   1.000
_cell.length_c   1.000
_cell.angle_alpha   90.00
_cell.angle_beta   90.00
_cell.angle_gamma   90.00
#
_symmetry.space_group_name_H-M   'P 1'
#
loop_
_entity.id
_entity.type
_entity.pdbx_description
1 polymer ?
#
loop_
_entity_poly.entity_id
_entity_poly.type
_entity_poly.pdbx_seq_one_letter_code
_entity_poly.pdbx_strand_id
1 'polypeptide(L)'
;ALTNALHGQITIDKGRVVQGNFDDYPPVRMKEAPTVEAYHVESTEAPTGIGEPPVPPLAPALCNAIYAATKKRIRALPILSS
;
A
#
# COMPACT_ATOMS: atom_id res chain seq x y z
N ALA A 1 2.07 1.35 4.15
CA ALA A 1 1.22 1.71 2.99
C ALA A 1 1.44 0.77 1.81
N LEU A 2 2.62 0.75 1.16
CA LEU A 2 2.88 -0.07 -0.03
C LEU A 2 2.72 -1.59 0.21
N THR A 3 3.13 -2.12 1.38
CA THR A 3 2.85 -3.52 1.77
C THR A 3 1.36 -3.83 1.67
N ASN A 4 0.49 -2.98 2.21
CA ASN A 4 -0.96 -3.21 2.22
C ASN A 4 -1.54 -3.23 0.79
N ALA A 5 -0.96 -2.45 -0.12
CA ALA A 5 -1.37 -2.44 -1.50
C ALA A 5 -0.88 -3.67 -2.28
N LEU A 6 0.34 -4.15 -2.03
CA LEU A 6 0.97 -5.20 -2.82
C LEU A 6 0.80 -6.61 -2.24
N HIS A 7 0.96 -6.79 -0.92
CA HIS A 7 1.18 -8.10 -0.29
C HIS A 7 0.34 -8.40 0.94
N GLY A 8 -0.15 -7.38 1.65
CA GLY A 8 -0.65 -7.46 3.03
C GLY A 8 -1.99 -8.18 3.23
N GLN A 9 -2.15 -9.38 2.66
CA GLN A 9 -3.30 -10.25 2.86
C GLN A 9 -3.20 -10.96 4.20
N ILE A 10 -4.29 -10.95 4.95
CA ILE A 10 -4.47 -11.80 6.12
C ILE A 10 -5.65 -12.72 5.83
N THR A 11 -5.43 -14.02 5.94
CA THR A 11 -6.46 -15.04 5.83
C THR A 11 -6.90 -15.47 7.22
N ILE A 12 -8.21 -15.54 7.42
CA ILE A 12 -8.81 -16.09 8.64
C ILE A 12 -9.38 -17.47 8.30
N ASP A 13 -8.83 -18.52 8.90
CA ASP A 13 -9.36 -19.89 8.81
C ASP A 13 -9.66 -20.41 10.22
N LYS A 14 -10.83 -21.05 10.39
CA LYS A 14 -11.31 -21.59 11.68
C LYS A 14 -11.13 -20.62 12.86
N GLY A 15 -11.38 -19.34 12.62
CA GLY A 15 -11.30 -18.26 13.61
C GLY A 15 -9.88 -17.83 13.99
N ARG A 16 -8.86 -18.17 13.18
CA ARG A 16 -7.47 -17.80 13.44
C ARG A 16 -6.81 -17.23 12.19
N VAL A 17 -5.85 -16.34 12.41
CA VAL A 17 -4.94 -15.88 11.35
C VAL A 17 -4.11 -17.06 10.88
N VAL A 18 -4.03 -17.25 9.56
CA VAL A 18 -3.21 -18.30 8.94
C VAL A 18 -1.74 -17.90 8.88
N GLN A 19 -1.45 -16.65 8.52
CA GLN A 19 -0.09 -16.12 8.41
C GLN A 19 0.56 -15.93 9.80
N GLY A 20 1.68 -16.61 10.04
CA GLY A 20 2.38 -16.59 11.33
C GLY A 20 3.63 -15.71 11.39
N ASN A 21 4.23 -15.32 10.25
CA ASN A 21 5.54 -14.64 10.22
C ASN A 21 5.80 -13.93 8.86
N PHE A 22 6.99 -13.34 8.62
CA PHE A 22 7.28 -12.55 7.41
C PHE A 22 7.64 -13.37 6.17
N ASP A 23 7.72 -14.69 6.29
CA ASP A 23 7.80 -15.62 5.17
C ASP A 23 6.42 -15.93 4.56
N ASP A 24 5.34 -15.87 5.36
CA ASP A 24 3.95 -16.04 4.90
C ASP A 24 3.12 -14.74 4.89
N TYR A 25 3.61 -13.66 5.51
CA TYR A 25 3.12 -12.29 5.37
C TYR A 25 4.26 -11.34 4.96
N PRO A 26 4.65 -11.34 3.66
CA PRO A 26 5.85 -10.61 3.24
C PRO A 26 5.62 -9.09 3.27
N PRO A 27 6.42 -8.31 4.01
CA PRO A 27 6.50 -6.88 3.81
C PRO A 27 7.19 -6.58 2.47
N VAL A 28 6.95 -5.39 1.90
CA VAL A 28 7.78 -4.92 0.78
C VAL A 28 9.25 -4.94 1.18
N ARG A 29 10.10 -5.42 0.27
CA ARG A 29 11.56 -5.44 0.44
C ARG A 29 12.21 -4.32 -0.36
N MET A 30 13.50 -4.05 -0.10
CA MET A 30 14.25 -2.97 -0.75
C MET A 30 14.20 -3.00 -2.28
N LYS A 31 14.16 -4.19 -2.89
CA LYS A 31 14.05 -4.34 -4.36
C LYS A 31 12.72 -3.88 -4.96
N GLU A 32 11.70 -3.72 -4.12
CA GLU A 32 10.34 -3.33 -4.50
C GLU A 32 10.04 -1.89 -4.10
N ALA A 33 10.94 -1.25 -3.33
CA ALA A 33 10.80 0.14 -2.94
C ALA A 33 11.03 1.03 -4.16
N PRO A 34 10.05 1.84 -4.58
CA PRO A 34 10.27 2.82 -5.64
C PRO A 34 11.12 3.97 -5.12
N THR A 35 11.68 4.77 -6.04
CA THR A 35 12.15 6.10 -5.70
C THR A 35 10.99 6.94 -5.17
N VAL A 36 11.18 7.61 -4.04
CA VAL A 36 10.18 8.47 -3.41
C VAL A 36 10.69 9.90 -3.40
N GLU A 37 9.87 10.80 -3.90
CA GLU A 37 10.07 12.24 -3.81
C GLU A 37 9.00 12.83 -2.89
N ALA A 38 9.40 13.78 -2.04
CA ALA A 38 8.51 14.47 -1.13
C ALA A 38 8.52 15.97 -1.43
N TYR A 39 7.33 16.54 -1.54
CA TYR A 39 7.11 17.95 -1.81
C TYR A 39 6.30 18.55 -0.67
N HIS A 40 6.74 19.70 -0.16
CA HIS A 40 6.00 20.45 0.85
C HIS A 40 5.20 21.55 0.16
N VAL A 41 3.89 21.57 0.40
CA VAL A 41 3.01 22.66 -0.02
C VAL A 41 2.96 23.69 1.10
N GLU A 42 3.30 24.95 0.79
CA GLU A 42 3.28 26.03 1.77
C GLU A 42 1.88 26.25 2.36
N SER A 43 1.81 26.50 3.67
CA SER A 43 0.57 26.76 4.40
C SER A 43 0.82 27.75 5.54
N THR A 44 -0.14 28.65 5.78
CA THR A 44 -0.14 29.57 6.92
C THR A 44 -0.89 29.00 8.14
N GLU A 45 -1.50 27.84 8.00
CA GLU A 45 -2.21 27.16 9.09
C GLU A 45 -1.23 26.62 10.14
N ALA A 46 -1.72 26.42 11.37
CA ALA A 46 -0.92 25.78 12.41
C ALA A 46 -0.50 24.35 11.97
N PRO A 47 0.73 23.91 12.29
CA PRO A 47 1.19 22.57 11.94
C PRO A 47 0.28 21.48 12.53
N THR A 48 0.01 20.45 11.72
CA THR A 48 -0.78 19.27 12.13
C THR A 48 0.00 17.97 11.85
N GLY A 49 -0.56 16.83 12.22
CA GLY A 49 0.09 15.52 12.02
C GLY A 49 0.15 15.10 10.55
N ILE A 50 1.34 14.67 10.09
CA ILE A 50 1.59 14.24 8.70
C ILE A 50 1.93 12.74 8.56
N GLY A 51 1.91 11.97 9.66
CA GLY A 51 2.25 10.55 9.63
C GLY A 51 1.25 9.66 8.88
N GLU A 52 -0.05 9.89 9.09
CA GLU A 52 -1.13 9.12 8.46
C GLU A 52 -1.62 9.64 7.10
N PRO A 53 -1.70 10.97 6.83
CA PRO A 53 -2.19 11.50 5.56
C PRO A 53 -1.59 10.88 4.27
N PRO A 54 -0.29 10.50 4.19
CA PRO A 54 0.25 9.85 2.99
C PRO A 54 -0.17 8.38 2.84
N VAL A 55 -0.76 7.74 3.86
CA VAL A 55 -1.08 6.30 3.84
C VAL A 55 -2.30 5.97 2.96
N PRO A 56 -3.49 6.59 3.14
CA PRO A 56 -4.67 6.28 2.32
C PRO A 56 -4.53 6.52 0.81
N PRO A 57 -3.89 7.62 0.33
CA PRO A 57 -3.86 7.90 -1.11
C PRO A 57 -2.94 6.97 -1.91
N LEU A 58 -2.03 6.23 -1.26
CA LEU A 58 -1.04 5.41 -1.97
C LEU A 58 -1.67 4.28 -2.80
N ALA A 59 -2.56 3.47 -2.22
CA ALA A 59 -3.17 2.35 -2.92
C ALA A 59 -4.01 2.78 -4.15
N PRO A 60 -4.92 3.77 -4.08
CA PRO A 60 -5.65 4.23 -5.25
C PRO A 60 -4.74 4.89 -6.30
N ALA A 61 -3.68 5.60 -5.90
CA ALA A 61 -2.71 6.16 -6.85
C ALA A 61 -2.02 5.04 -7.65
N LEU A 62 -1.57 3.98 -6.98
CA LEU A 62 -0.98 2.81 -7.63
C LEU A 62 -1.98 2.09 -8.56
N CYS A 63 -3.20 1.82 -8.11
CA CYS A 63 -4.24 1.21 -8.93
C CYS A 63 -4.60 2.07 -10.16
N ASN A 64 -4.60 3.39 -10.03
CA ASN A 64 -4.83 4.32 -11.14
C ASN A 64 -3.66 4.28 -12.15
N ALA A 65 -2.42 4.20 -11.69
CA ALA A 65 -1.25 4.05 -12.55
C ALA A 65 -1.30 2.73 -13.33
N ILE A 66 -1.65 1.62 -12.68
CA ILE A 66 -1.84 0.31 -13.33
C ILE A 66 -2.93 0.41 -14.40
N TYR A 67 -4.07 1.03 -14.10
CA TYR A 67 -5.10 1.24 -15.11
C TYR A 67 -4.64 2.12 -16.27
N ALA A 68 -3.93 3.22 -16.00
CA ALA A 68 -3.44 4.10 -17.04
C ALA A 68 -2.56 3.34 -18.04
N ALA A 69 -1.66 2.49 -17.52
CA ALA A 69 -0.72 1.67 -18.28
C ALA A 69 -1.36 0.46 -18.98
N THR A 70 -2.35 -0.20 -18.37
CA THR A 70 -2.84 -1.52 -18.82
C THR A 70 -4.32 -1.55 -19.23
N LYS A 71 -5.09 -0.50 -18.92
CA LYS A 71 -6.56 -0.42 -18.97
C LYS A 71 -7.29 -1.46 -18.12
N LYS A 72 -6.59 -2.21 -17.26
CA LYS A 72 -7.19 -3.14 -16.29
C LYS A 72 -7.50 -2.41 -14.99
N ARG A 73 -8.73 -2.55 -14.50
CA ARG A 73 -9.18 -1.97 -13.23
C ARG A 73 -8.95 -2.98 -12.10
N ILE A 74 -8.11 -2.62 -11.14
CA ILE A 74 -7.97 -3.36 -9.89
C ILE A 74 -9.04 -2.89 -8.91
N ARG A 75 -9.78 -3.83 -8.31
CA ARG A 75 -10.86 -3.55 -7.33
C ARG A 75 -10.73 -4.36 -6.03
N ALA A 76 -9.73 -5.22 -5.94
CA ALA A 76 -9.43 -6.01 -4.76
C ALA A 76 -7.96 -5.77 -4.40
N LEU A 77 -7.70 -5.71 -3.10
CA LEU A 77 -6.35 -5.64 -2.54
C LEU A 77 -6.12 -6.86 -1.63
N PRO A 78 -4.87 -7.27 -1.45
CA PRO A 78 -3.68 -6.74 -2.12
C PRO A 78 -3.62 -7.10 -3.61
N ILE A 79 -2.78 -6.40 -4.37
CA ILE A 79 -2.65 -6.55 -5.84
C ILE A 79 -2.00 -7.89 -6.21
N LEU A 80 -1.04 -8.37 -5.40
CA LEU A 80 -0.26 -9.58 -5.66
C LEU A 80 -0.72 -10.76 -4.82
N SER A 81 -2.01 -10.83 -4.45
CA SER A 81 -2.56 -12.05 -3.87
C SER A 81 -2.47 -13.19 -4.88
N SER A 82 -1.67 -14.20 -4.57
CA SER A 82 -1.65 -15.50 -5.23
C SER A 82 -2.84 -16.35 -4.79
#